data_AF-A0A7S3AR52-F1
#
_entry.id   AF-A0A7S3AR52-F1
#
_cell.length_a   1.000
_cell.length_b   1.000
_cell.length_c   1.000
_cell.angle_alpha   90.00
_cell.angle_beta   90.00
_cell.angle_gamma   90.00
#
_symmetry.space_group_name_H-M   'P 1'
#
loop_
_entity.id
_entity.type
_entity.pdbx_description
1 polymer ?
#
loop_
_entity_poly.entity_id
_entity_poly.type
_entity_poly.pdbx_seq_one_letter_code
_entity_poly.pdbx_strand_id
1 'polypeptide(L)'
;GPLSEALHIQPALTSAISRALLGFVAFAAVAYTSKALVAPRVVLHEASDPRVVPALGAYSMDLMVVSTLLPQRLGLPLLCLAWALATLLALTFAVQSVRRRVPLEPTCFPVTVTFALVPICGASLGMPTAARDAAHLMGIAVALPLAPWAAFRVLRSADVAASPSVWPLLAPWALISRAFFASAADDPASLLHVRSCGVLFFAASSLTSLLTVYAAWRRRHAILKTFFSPACVHKWLDPLLGVHASGRAAWACCVGV
;
A
#
# COMPACT_ATOMS: atom_id res chain seq x y z
N GLY A 1 -20.68 -26.28 19.54
CA GLY A 1 -20.36 -26.90 18.23
C GLY A 1 -19.26 -26.08 17.57
N PRO A 2 -18.48 -26.63 16.62
CA PRO A 2 -17.32 -25.93 16.04
C PRO A 2 -17.67 -24.57 15.40
N LEU A 3 -18.93 -24.37 14.97
CA LEU A 3 -19.47 -23.10 14.47
C LEU A 3 -19.73 -22.04 15.57
N SER A 4 -20.03 -22.44 16.82
CA SER A 4 -20.23 -21.48 17.92
C SER A 4 -18.91 -21.02 18.53
N GLU A 5 -17.87 -21.87 18.51
CA GLU A 5 -16.50 -21.47 18.89
C GLU A 5 -15.87 -20.54 17.86
N ALA A 6 -16.07 -20.79 16.55
CA ALA A 6 -15.64 -19.87 15.50
C ALA A 6 -16.28 -18.47 15.62
N LEU A 7 -17.56 -18.40 16.02
CA LEU A 7 -18.27 -17.13 16.23
C LEU A 7 -17.76 -16.33 17.45
N HIS A 8 -17.20 -16.98 18.47
CA HIS A 8 -16.61 -16.30 19.64
C HIS A 8 -15.12 -15.93 19.43
N ILE A 9 -14.39 -16.67 18.60
CA ILE A 9 -13.00 -16.35 18.24
C ILE A 9 -12.94 -15.10 17.35
N GLN A 10 -13.93 -14.92 16.46
CA GLN A 10 -13.99 -13.81 15.52
C GLN A 10 -13.99 -12.41 16.18
N PRO A 11 -14.82 -12.10 17.20
CA PRO A 11 -14.82 -10.80 17.88
C PRO A 11 -13.57 -10.57 18.75
N ALA A 12 -13.03 -11.64 19.35
CA ALA A 12 -11.80 -11.55 20.13
C ALA A 12 -10.60 -11.22 19.23
N LEU A 13 -10.48 -11.91 18.09
CA LEU A 13 -9.44 -11.68 17.08
C LEU A 13 -9.54 -10.29 16.46
N THR A 14 -10.74 -9.82 16.10
CA THR A 14 -10.92 -8.48 15.56
C THR A 14 -10.58 -7.40 16.59
N SER A 15 -10.89 -7.62 17.88
CA SER A 15 -10.50 -6.70 18.96
C SER A 15 -8.99 -6.65 19.22
N ALA A 16 -8.28 -7.76 19.00
CA ALA A 16 -6.84 -7.82 19.18
C ALA A 16 -6.12 -7.14 18.00
N ILE A 17 -6.60 -7.41 16.77
CA ILE A 17 -6.10 -6.78 15.55
C ILE A 17 -6.32 -5.26 15.59
N SER A 18 -7.50 -4.80 15.98
CA SER A 18 -7.79 -3.36 16.05
C SER A 18 -6.90 -2.65 17.07
N ARG A 19 -6.68 -3.25 18.25
CA ARG A 19 -5.75 -2.72 19.27
C ARG A 19 -4.30 -2.70 18.78
N ALA A 20 -3.85 -3.77 18.12
CA ALA A 20 -2.51 -3.85 17.56
C ALA A 20 -2.28 -2.79 16.47
N LEU A 21 -3.25 -2.61 15.56
CA LEU A 21 -3.21 -1.57 14.53
C LEU A 21 -3.18 -0.17 15.14
N LEU A 22 -4.04 0.10 16.13
CA LEU A 22 -4.09 1.39 16.80
C LEU A 22 -2.77 1.69 17.54
N GLY A 23 -2.19 0.68 18.20
CA GLY A 23 -0.88 0.78 18.84
C GLY A 23 0.25 1.04 17.83
N PHE A 24 0.24 0.34 16.69
CA PHE A 24 1.23 0.53 15.62
C PHE A 24 1.16 1.95 15.02
N VAL A 25 -0.05 2.42 14.68
CA VAL A 25 -0.25 3.75 14.11
C VAL A 25 0.08 4.85 15.13
N ALA A 26 -0.29 4.66 16.41
CA ALA A 26 0.11 5.57 17.47
C ALA A 26 1.63 5.64 17.63
N PHE A 27 2.31 4.48 17.63
CA PHE A 27 3.77 4.43 17.66
C PHE A 27 4.40 5.12 16.45
N ALA A 28 3.91 4.83 15.24
CA ALA A 28 4.39 5.47 14.01
C ALA A 28 4.17 7.00 14.03
N ALA A 29 3.01 7.45 14.54
CA ALA A 29 2.70 8.86 14.70
C ALA A 29 3.66 9.54 15.69
N VAL A 30 3.92 8.91 16.84
CA VAL A 30 4.86 9.43 17.85
C VAL A 30 6.28 9.45 17.28
N ALA A 31 6.72 8.39 16.60
CA ALA A 31 8.05 8.34 15.99
C ALA A 31 8.22 9.42 14.92
N TYR A 32 7.22 9.61 14.06
CA TYR A 32 7.28 10.60 12.98
C TYR A 32 7.18 12.04 13.51
N THR A 33 6.32 12.30 14.48
CA THR A 33 6.24 13.62 15.14
C THR A 33 7.52 13.93 15.90
N SER A 34 8.10 12.95 16.60
CA SER A 34 9.42 13.09 17.24
C SER A 34 10.50 13.42 16.21
N LYS A 35 10.50 12.74 15.06
CA LYS A 35 11.40 13.04 13.94
C LYS A 35 11.18 14.45 13.39
N ALA A 36 9.93 14.90 13.28
CA ALA A 36 9.61 16.26 12.82
C ALA A 36 10.06 17.34 13.81
N LEU A 37 10.02 17.08 15.12
CA LEU A 37 10.50 17.99 16.15
C LEU A 37 12.04 18.06 16.20
N VAL A 38 12.71 16.90 16.13
CA VAL A 38 14.18 16.81 16.24
C VAL A 38 14.88 17.22 14.95
N ALA A 39 14.30 16.86 13.79
CA ALA A 39 14.92 17.05 12.48
C ALA A 39 13.91 17.56 11.42
N PRO A 40 13.33 18.76 11.60
CA PRO A 40 12.29 19.29 10.70
C PRO A 40 12.79 19.44 9.25
N ARG A 41 14.07 19.78 9.06
CA ARG A 41 14.67 19.89 7.71
C ARG A 41 14.71 18.55 6.97
N VAL A 42 14.92 17.44 7.69
CA VAL A 42 14.92 16.10 7.10
C VAL A 42 13.51 15.74 6.67
N VAL A 43 12.52 16.00 7.52
CA VAL A 43 11.11 15.74 7.20
C VAL A 43 10.63 16.57 6.00
N LEU A 44 11.02 17.86 5.92
CA LEU A 44 10.71 18.70 4.76
C LEU A 44 11.39 18.19 3.49
N HIS A 45 12.63 17.72 3.58
CA HIS A 45 13.31 17.11 2.44
C HIS A 45 12.57 15.84 1.99
N GLU A 46 12.21 14.95 2.91
CA GLU A 46 11.47 13.72 2.62
C GLU A 46 10.10 13.99 1.97
N ALA A 47 9.37 14.99 2.47
CA ALA A 47 8.09 15.42 1.90
C ALA A 47 8.23 16.01 0.48
N SER A 48 9.43 16.46 0.11
CA SER A 48 9.72 16.97 -1.24
C SER A 48 10.28 15.91 -2.20
N ASP A 49 10.69 14.75 -1.68
CA ASP A 49 11.31 13.69 -2.47
C ASP A 49 10.23 12.74 -3.01
N PRO A 50 9.98 12.69 -4.33
CA PRO A 50 8.98 11.81 -4.91
C PRO A 50 9.24 10.32 -4.65
N ARG A 51 10.45 9.92 -4.23
CA ARG A 51 10.74 8.53 -3.82
C ARG A 51 10.23 8.19 -2.42
N VAL A 52 10.14 9.18 -1.54
CA VAL A 52 9.77 9.01 -0.12
C VAL A 52 8.30 9.36 0.12
N VAL A 53 7.77 10.35 -0.61
CA VAL A 53 6.37 10.78 -0.53
C VAL A 53 5.36 9.62 -0.61
N PRO A 54 5.57 8.55 -1.40
CA PRO A 54 4.64 7.44 -1.40
C PRO A 54 4.53 6.68 -0.08
N ALA A 55 5.61 6.62 0.71
CA ALA A 55 5.56 6.05 2.06
C ALA A 55 4.74 6.92 3.02
N LEU A 56 4.81 8.26 2.87
CA LEU A 56 3.92 9.18 3.58
C LEU A 56 2.46 9.01 3.15
N GLY A 57 2.23 8.67 1.88
CA GLY A 57 0.93 8.26 1.37
C GLY A 57 0.36 7.05 2.12
N ALA A 58 1.17 6.01 2.32
CA ALA A 58 0.77 4.84 3.12
C ALA A 58 0.40 5.23 4.57
N TYR A 59 1.18 6.11 5.19
CA TYR A 59 0.85 6.63 6.53
C TYR A 59 -0.50 7.36 6.57
N SER A 60 -0.84 8.12 5.52
CA SER A 60 -2.16 8.76 5.43
C SER A 60 -3.30 7.74 5.28
N MET A 61 -3.08 6.62 4.59
CA MET A 61 -4.03 5.50 4.52
C MET A 61 -4.27 4.91 5.92
N ASP A 62 -3.21 4.69 6.70
CA ASP A 62 -3.30 4.13 8.05
C ASP A 62 -4.10 5.04 8.98
N LEU A 63 -3.91 6.37 8.90
CA LEU A 63 -4.69 7.35 9.64
C LEU A 63 -6.19 7.29 9.28
N MET A 64 -6.52 7.11 7.99
CA MET A 64 -7.92 6.94 7.57
C MET A 64 -8.52 5.68 8.16
N VAL A 65 -7.80 4.55 8.14
CA VAL A 65 -8.29 3.30 8.72
C VAL A 65 -8.48 3.43 10.23
N VAL A 66 -7.51 3.97 10.95
CA VAL A 66 -7.60 4.16 12.41
C VAL A 66 -8.70 5.12 12.79
N SER A 67 -9.02 6.11 11.95
CA SER A 67 -10.15 7.02 12.20
C SER A 67 -11.48 6.28 12.35
N THR A 68 -11.66 5.14 11.66
CA THR A 68 -12.87 4.30 11.76
C THR A 68 -12.96 3.53 13.08
N LEU A 69 -11.84 3.37 13.79
CA LEU A 69 -11.77 2.71 15.10
C LEU A 69 -12.08 3.68 16.25
N LEU A 70 -12.14 4.99 15.98
CA LEU A 70 -12.40 6.03 16.97
C LEU A 70 -13.90 6.35 17.08
N PRO A 71 -14.35 6.91 18.21
CA PRO A 71 -15.68 7.48 18.32
C PRO A 71 -15.91 8.52 17.22
N GLN A 72 -17.10 8.56 16.63
CA GLN A 72 -17.42 9.38 15.45
C GLN A 72 -17.03 10.88 15.61
N ARG A 73 -17.16 11.43 16.82
CA ARG A 73 -16.78 12.81 17.17
C ARG A 73 -15.28 13.11 16.96
N LEU A 74 -14.43 12.10 17.03
CA LEU A 74 -12.98 12.20 16.81
C LEU A 74 -12.56 11.58 15.47
N GLY A 75 -13.24 10.49 15.07
CA GLY A 75 -12.97 9.77 13.82
C GLY A 75 -13.22 10.62 12.58
N LEU A 76 -14.37 11.29 12.48
CA LEU A 76 -14.69 12.07 11.27
C LEU A 76 -13.72 13.24 11.04
N PRO A 77 -13.39 14.09 12.04
CA PRO A 77 -12.35 15.11 11.88
C PRO A 77 -10.98 14.53 11.48
N LEU A 78 -10.58 13.40 12.09
CA LEU A 78 -9.32 12.74 11.76
C LEU A 78 -9.31 12.21 10.31
N LEU A 79 -10.43 11.63 9.84
CA LEU A 79 -10.59 11.21 8.46
C LEU A 79 -10.43 12.39 7.49
N CYS A 80 -11.09 13.52 7.77
CA CYS A 80 -10.99 14.73 6.96
C CYS A 80 -9.54 15.27 6.92
N LEU A 81 -8.84 15.28 8.05
CA LEU A 81 -7.45 15.69 8.14
C LEU A 81 -6.54 14.75 7.33
N ALA A 82 -6.74 13.43 7.47
CA ALA A 82 -5.99 12.42 6.72
C ALA A 82 -6.25 12.54 5.20
N TRP A 83 -7.47 12.86 4.80
CA TRP A 83 -7.82 13.10 3.39
C TRP A 83 -7.19 14.37 2.84
N ALA A 84 -7.20 15.46 3.59
CA ALA A 84 -6.50 16.69 3.22
C ALA A 84 -4.99 16.44 3.06
N LEU A 85 -4.37 15.69 3.99
CA LEU A 85 -2.97 15.29 3.92
C LEU A 85 -2.68 14.43 2.68
N ALA A 86 -3.50 13.40 2.42
CA ALA A 86 -3.36 12.56 1.23
C ALA A 86 -3.44 13.37 -0.07
N THR A 87 -4.33 14.37 -0.11
CA THR A 87 -4.48 15.29 -1.24
C THR A 87 -3.21 16.13 -1.46
N LEU A 88 -2.69 16.73 -0.39
CA LEU A 88 -1.46 17.50 -0.43
C LEU A 88 -0.26 16.65 -0.90
N LEU A 89 -0.13 15.44 -0.36
CA LEU A 89 0.95 14.51 -0.72
C LEU A 89 0.84 14.07 -2.18
N ALA A 90 -0.36 13.78 -2.68
CA ALA A 90 -0.58 13.41 -4.09
C ALA A 90 -0.21 14.55 -5.04
N LEU A 91 -0.62 15.78 -4.72
CA LEU A 91 -0.26 16.96 -5.51
C LEU A 91 1.26 17.21 -5.49
N THR A 92 1.87 17.11 -4.31
CA THR A 92 3.32 17.28 -4.16
C THR A 92 4.07 16.20 -4.94
N PHE A 93 3.64 14.94 -4.84
CA PHE A 93 4.18 13.83 -5.60
C PHE A 93 4.07 14.08 -7.10
N ALA A 94 2.91 14.49 -7.60
CA ALA A 94 2.69 14.75 -9.02
C ALA A 94 3.59 15.87 -9.53
N VAL A 95 3.63 17.02 -8.84
CA VAL A 95 4.46 18.17 -9.21
C VAL A 95 5.95 17.81 -9.18
N GLN A 96 6.42 17.15 -8.11
CA GLN A 96 7.84 16.80 -7.98
C GLN A 96 8.25 15.71 -8.95
N SER A 97 7.40 14.71 -9.21
CA SER A 97 7.68 13.65 -10.18
C SER A 97 7.84 14.21 -11.59
N VAL A 98 7.00 15.18 -11.98
CA VAL A 98 7.12 15.88 -13.27
C VAL A 98 8.38 16.75 -13.30
N ARG A 99 8.60 17.59 -12.28
CA ARG A 99 9.76 18.50 -12.21
C ARG A 99 11.09 17.76 -12.25
N ARG A 100 11.20 16.65 -11.50
CA ARG A 100 12.42 15.86 -11.36
C ARG A 100 12.53 14.71 -12.36
N ARG A 101 11.53 14.53 -13.25
CA ARG A 101 11.44 13.45 -14.24
C ARG A 101 11.68 12.06 -13.63
N VAL A 102 11.15 11.84 -12.42
CA VAL A 102 11.33 10.57 -11.71
C VAL A 102 10.45 9.52 -12.38
N PRO A 103 11.00 8.34 -12.75
CA PRO A 103 10.17 7.27 -13.26
C PRO A 103 9.15 6.90 -12.20
N LEU A 104 7.89 6.79 -12.59
CA LEU A 104 6.88 6.27 -11.70
C LEU A 104 7.28 4.83 -11.32
N GLU A 105 6.95 4.42 -10.11
CA GLU A 105 7.14 3.04 -9.67
C GLU A 105 5.85 2.57 -9.03
N PRO A 106 5.59 1.26 -8.93
CA PRO A 106 4.35 0.82 -8.29
C PRO A 106 4.27 1.23 -6.81
N THR A 107 5.38 1.64 -6.20
CA THR A 107 5.38 2.33 -4.91
C THR A 107 4.57 3.62 -4.89
N CYS A 108 4.20 4.23 -6.02
CA CYS A 108 3.39 5.46 -6.05
C CYS A 108 1.90 5.23 -5.73
N PHE A 109 1.42 3.98 -5.74
CA PHE A 109 -0.01 3.70 -5.48
C PHE A 109 -0.50 4.21 -4.12
N PRO A 110 0.20 3.99 -2.98
CA PRO A 110 -0.23 4.47 -1.68
C PRO A 110 -0.33 6.00 -1.53
N VAL A 111 0.19 6.82 -2.45
CA VAL A 111 -0.08 8.27 -2.44
C VAL A 111 -1.13 8.69 -3.46
N THR A 112 -1.30 7.90 -4.52
CA THR A 112 -2.17 8.23 -5.64
C THR A 112 -3.59 7.67 -5.49
N VAL A 113 -3.75 6.47 -4.91
CA VAL A 113 -5.06 5.81 -4.77
C VAL A 113 -5.68 5.89 -3.37
N THR A 114 -5.05 6.62 -2.44
CA THR A 114 -5.56 6.81 -1.07
C THR A 114 -6.96 7.41 -1.00
N PHE A 115 -7.34 8.20 -1.99
CA PHE A 115 -8.70 8.74 -2.09
C PHE A 115 -9.79 7.66 -2.11
N ALA A 116 -9.49 6.48 -2.65
CA ALA A 116 -10.42 5.35 -2.67
C ALA A 116 -10.70 4.77 -1.26
N LEU A 117 -9.95 5.14 -0.22
CA LEU A 117 -10.28 4.76 1.16
C LEU A 117 -11.35 5.64 1.80
N VAL A 118 -11.55 6.87 1.30
CA VAL A 118 -12.52 7.82 1.85
C VAL A 118 -13.96 7.31 1.76
N PRO A 119 -14.44 6.69 0.66
CA PRO A 119 -15.77 6.10 0.61
C PRO A 119 -15.96 4.99 1.64
N ILE A 120 -14.93 4.17 1.86
CA ILE A 120 -14.93 3.04 2.79
C ILE A 120 -14.99 3.55 4.23
N CYS A 121 -14.03 4.41 4.61
CA CYS A 121 -13.93 4.92 5.97
C CYS A 121 -15.05 5.93 6.28
N GLY A 122 -15.39 6.77 5.30
CA GLY A 122 -16.44 7.77 5.41
C GLY A 122 -17.82 7.17 5.60
N ALA A 123 -18.11 6.03 4.96
CA ALA A 123 -19.39 5.33 5.17
C ALA A 123 -19.55 4.93 6.65
N SER A 124 -18.48 4.39 7.26
CA SER A 124 -18.50 4.00 8.69
C SER A 124 -18.64 5.18 9.65
N LEU A 125 -18.27 6.38 9.23
CA LEU A 125 -18.28 7.60 10.05
C LEU A 125 -19.44 8.56 9.71
N GLY A 126 -20.38 8.13 8.86
CA GLY A 126 -21.56 8.93 8.48
C GLY A 126 -21.24 10.13 7.59
N MET A 127 -20.19 10.05 6.77
CA MET A 127 -19.79 11.11 5.85
C MET A 127 -20.83 11.26 4.72
N PRO A 128 -21.12 12.50 4.24
CA PRO A 128 -22.07 12.73 3.15
C PRO A 128 -21.74 11.91 1.89
N THR A 129 -22.77 11.35 1.25
CA THR A 129 -22.65 10.54 0.02
C THR A 129 -21.90 11.28 -1.08
N ALA A 130 -22.25 12.54 -1.36
CA ALA A 130 -21.59 13.36 -2.38
C ALA A 130 -20.06 13.47 -2.19
N ALA A 131 -19.58 13.56 -0.94
CA ALA A 131 -18.16 13.64 -0.66
C ALA A 131 -17.45 12.29 -0.84
N ARG A 132 -18.14 11.19 -0.51
CA ARG A 132 -17.66 9.82 -0.76
C ARG A 132 -17.58 9.56 -2.26
N ASP A 133 -18.62 9.87 -3.01
CA ASP A 133 -18.65 9.62 -4.46
C ASP A 133 -17.60 10.42 -5.21
N ALA A 134 -17.37 11.68 -4.82
CA ALA A 134 -16.28 12.49 -5.35
C ALA A 134 -14.91 11.83 -5.12
N ALA A 135 -14.64 11.34 -3.91
CA ALA A 135 -13.38 10.66 -3.60
C ALA A 135 -13.23 9.31 -4.33
N HIS A 136 -14.33 8.57 -4.52
CA HIS A 136 -14.35 7.35 -5.31
C HIS A 136 -13.97 7.61 -6.77
N LEU A 137 -14.59 8.62 -7.39
CA LEU A 137 -14.32 9.02 -8.77
C LEU A 137 -12.87 9.49 -8.95
N MET A 138 -12.32 10.23 -7.98
CA MET A 138 -10.88 10.57 -7.99
C MET A 138 -9.99 9.33 -7.97
N GLY A 139 -10.32 8.33 -7.13
CA GLY A 139 -9.60 7.06 -7.08
C GLY A 139 -9.60 6.34 -8.44
N ILE A 140 -10.74 6.26 -9.10
CA ILE A 140 -10.87 5.67 -10.45
C ILE A 140 -10.05 6.46 -11.47
N ALA A 141 -10.22 7.79 -11.52
CA ALA A 141 -9.54 8.66 -12.48
C ALA A 141 -8.01 8.53 -12.40
N VAL A 142 -7.48 8.28 -11.21
CA VAL A 142 -6.06 8.10 -10.97
C VAL A 142 -5.61 6.66 -11.27
N ALA A 143 -6.36 5.64 -10.85
CA ALA A 143 -5.99 4.24 -11.08
C ALA A 143 -6.05 3.82 -12.56
N LEU A 144 -6.99 4.39 -13.33
CA LEU A 144 -7.23 4.03 -14.73
C LEU A 144 -5.99 4.24 -15.62
N PRO A 145 -5.26 5.36 -15.56
CA PRO A 145 -3.99 5.53 -16.28
C PRO A 145 -2.80 4.84 -15.59
N LEU A 146 -2.74 4.82 -14.25
CA LEU A 146 -1.56 4.32 -13.52
C LEU A 146 -1.45 2.80 -13.50
N ALA A 147 -2.57 2.07 -13.39
CA ALA A 147 -2.55 0.62 -13.27
C ALA A 147 -2.06 -0.09 -14.55
N PRO A 148 -2.53 0.26 -15.77
CA PRO A 148 -2.00 -0.31 -17.02
C PRO A 148 -0.53 0.04 -17.22
N TRP A 149 -0.14 1.27 -16.88
CA TRP A 149 1.23 1.73 -16.97
C TRP A 149 2.17 0.92 -16.06
N ALA A 150 1.77 0.69 -14.80
CA ALA A 150 2.54 -0.08 -13.85
C ALA A 150 2.61 -1.57 -14.23
N ALA A 151 1.50 -2.14 -14.73
CA ALA A 151 1.46 -3.49 -15.28
C ALA A 151 2.43 -3.66 -16.45
N PHE A 152 2.44 -2.72 -17.41
CA PHE A 152 3.36 -2.73 -18.54
C PHE A 152 4.83 -2.70 -18.08
N ARG A 153 5.16 -1.86 -17.10
CA ARG A 153 6.51 -1.77 -16.53
C ARG A 153 6.98 -3.08 -15.89
N VAL A 154 6.11 -3.72 -15.10
CA VAL A 154 6.39 -4.99 -14.44
C VAL A 154 6.59 -6.11 -15.47
N LEU A 155 5.79 -6.14 -16.53
CA LEU A 155 5.95 -7.12 -17.60
C LEU A 155 7.23 -6.90 -18.43
N ARG A 156 7.63 -5.64 -18.63
CA ARG A 156 8.77 -5.28 -19.47
C ARG A 156 10.13 -5.40 -18.76
N SER A 157 10.20 -5.17 -17.45
CA SER A 157 11.46 -5.15 -16.69
C SER A 157 11.50 -6.27 -15.65
N ALA A 158 12.47 -7.17 -15.81
CA ALA A 158 12.70 -8.25 -14.85
C ALA A 158 13.09 -7.74 -13.46
N ASP A 159 13.84 -6.63 -13.39
CA ASP A 159 14.26 -6.02 -12.12
C ASP A 159 13.08 -5.42 -11.36
N VAL A 160 12.18 -4.73 -12.08
CA VAL A 160 10.94 -4.22 -11.48
C VAL A 160 10.06 -5.37 -11.01
N ALA A 161 9.91 -6.44 -11.81
CA ALA A 161 9.13 -7.61 -11.42
C ALA A 161 9.70 -8.35 -10.21
N ALA A 162 11.02 -8.34 -10.01
CA ALA A 162 11.67 -8.96 -8.87
C ALA A 162 11.64 -8.08 -7.60
N SER A 163 11.24 -6.82 -7.71
CA SER A 163 11.25 -5.88 -6.59
C SER A 163 10.12 -6.11 -5.58
N PRO A 164 10.34 -5.92 -4.26
CA PRO A 164 9.26 -5.84 -3.27
C PRO A 164 8.27 -4.70 -3.57
N SER A 165 8.64 -3.70 -4.36
CA SER A 165 7.77 -2.58 -4.71
C SER A 165 6.56 -2.95 -5.57
N VAL A 166 6.43 -4.22 -5.98
CA VAL A 166 5.31 -4.73 -6.79
C VAL A 166 4.07 -5.04 -5.94
N TRP A 167 4.22 -5.32 -4.64
CA TRP A 167 3.10 -5.65 -3.76
C TRP A 167 1.94 -4.62 -3.75
N PRO A 168 2.20 -3.29 -3.79
CA PRO A 168 1.15 -2.29 -3.90
C PRO A 168 0.30 -2.36 -5.18
N LEU A 169 0.66 -3.14 -6.22
CA LEU A 169 -0.17 -3.31 -7.41
C LEU A 169 -1.55 -3.93 -7.15
N LEU A 170 -1.69 -4.67 -6.04
CA LEU A 170 -2.97 -5.25 -5.64
C LEU A 170 -3.95 -4.20 -5.11
N ALA A 171 -3.44 -3.11 -4.55
CA ALA A 171 -4.24 -2.17 -3.78
C ALA A 171 -5.26 -1.35 -4.60
N PRO A 172 -4.93 -0.80 -5.79
CA PRO A 172 -5.80 0.15 -6.50
C PRO A 172 -7.20 -0.40 -6.80
N TRP A 173 -7.27 -1.52 -7.51
CA TRP A 173 -8.55 -2.08 -7.93
C TRP A 173 -9.30 -2.75 -6.79
N ALA A 174 -8.60 -3.32 -5.82
CA ALA A 174 -9.23 -3.86 -4.61
C ALA A 174 -9.88 -2.74 -3.77
N LEU A 175 -9.19 -1.61 -3.58
CA LEU A 175 -9.71 -0.45 -2.87
C LEU A 175 -10.86 0.19 -3.62
N ILE A 176 -10.74 0.38 -4.95
CA ILE A 176 -11.82 0.90 -5.79
C ILE A 176 -13.05 -0.01 -5.74
N SER A 177 -12.87 -1.34 -5.84
CA SER A 177 -13.97 -2.29 -5.73
C SER A 177 -14.69 -2.16 -4.39
N ARG A 178 -13.94 -2.11 -3.28
CA ARG A 178 -14.52 -1.94 -1.94
C ARG A 178 -15.21 -0.60 -1.77
N ALA A 179 -14.61 0.46 -2.28
CA ALA A 179 -15.17 1.81 -2.26
C ALA A 179 -16.50 1.87 -3.03
N PHE A 180 -16.57 1.21 -4.18
CA PHE A 180 -17.79 1.12 -4.98
C PHE A 180 -18.92 0.46 -4.19
N PHE A 181 -18.66 -0.69 -3.55
CA PHE A 181 -19.67 -1.34 -2.72
C PHE A 181 -20.05 -0.54 -1.47
N ALA A 182 -19.11 0.22 -0.90
CA ALA A 182 -19.38 1.11 0.24
C ALA A 182 -20.25 2.32 -0.14
N SER A 183 -20.10 2.85 -1.37
CA SER A 183 -20.96 3.92 -1.90
C SER A 183 -22.32 3.37 -2.38
N ALA A 184 -22.33 2.23 -3.08
CA ALA A 184 -23.53 1.63 -3.65
C ALA A 184 -24.49 1.03 -2.60
N ALA A 185 -24.05 0.86 -1.35
CA ALA A 185 -24.91 0.43 -0.25
C ALA A 185 -26.05 1.42 0.05
N ASP A 186 -25.88 2.70 -0.29
CA ASP A 186 -26.85 3.76 0.01
C ASP A 186 -27.88 3.99 -1.12
N ASP A 187 -27.64 3.49 -2.34
CA ASP A 187 -28.58 3.59 -3.47
C ASP A 187 -28.62 2.29 -4.31
N PRO A 188 -29.59 1.40 -4.06
CA PRO A 188 -29.73 0.14 -4.79
C PRO A 188 -30.33 0.29 -6.20
N ALA A 189 -30.65 1.52 -6.66
CA ALA A 189 -31.57 1.76 -7.77
C ALA A 189 -31.10 1.32 -9.18
N SER A 190 -29.90 0.77 -9.35
CA SER A 190 -29.61 0.00 -10.57
C SER A 190 -28.69 -1.20 -10.30
N LEU A 191 -29.30 -2.30 -9.87
CA LEU A 191 -28.67 -3.63 -9.79
C LEU A 191 -27.83 -3.98 -11.03
N LEU A 192 -28.24 -3.48 -12.21
CA LEU A 192 -27.52 -3.69 -13.47
C LEU A 192 -26.21 -2.89 -13.52
N HIS A 193 -26.19 -1.64 -13.03
CA HIS A 193 -24.97 -0.83 -12.90
C HIS A 193 -24.01 -1.45 -11.88
N VAL A 194 -24.53 -1.85 -10.72
CA VAL A 194 -23.75 -2.53 -9.67
C VAL A 194 -23.12 -3.83 -10.18
N ARG A 195 -23.88 -4.64 -10.93
CA ARG A 195 -23.34 -5.86 -11.57
C ARG A 195 -22.27 -5.55 -12.61
N SER A 196 -22.52 -4.58 -13.49
CA SER A 196 -21.61 -4.25 -14.59
C SER A 196 -20.27 -3.70 -14.09
N CYS A 197 -20.32 -2.71 -13.19
CA CYS A 197 -19.14 -2.12 -12.59
C CYS A 197 -18.42 -3.11 -11.66
N GLY A 198 -19.17 -3.91 -10.89
CA GLY A 198 -18.60 -4.94 -10.04
C GLY A 198 -17.78 -5.98 -10.80
N VAL A 199 -18.28 -6.45 -11.96
CA VAL A 199 -17.55 -7.40 -12.83
C VAL A 199 -16.27 -6.77 -13.37
N LEU A 200 -16.32 -5.51 -13.83
CA LEU A 200 -15.16 -4.80 -14.35
C LEU A 200 -14.07 -4.62 -13.28
N PHE A 201 -14.45 -4.17 -12.08
CA PHE A 201 -13.49 -3.98 -11.00
C PHE A 201 -12.92 -5.31 -10.49
N PHE A 202 -13.74 -6.36 -10.44
CA PHE A 202 -13.29 -7.71 -10.11
C PHE A 202 -12.29 -8.25 -11.13
N ALA A 203 -12.55 -8.09 -12.42
CA ALA A 203 -11.64 -8.50 -13.49
C ALA A 203 -10.29 -7.75 -13.38
N ALA A 204 -10.33 -6.43 -13.15
CA ALA A 204 -9.12 -5.62 -12.97
C ALA A 204 -8.32 -6.02 -11.71
N SER A 205 -9.01 -6.33 -10.61
CA SER A 205 -8.40 -6.85 -9.37
C SER A 205 -7.79 -8.25 -9.58
N SER A 206 -8.41 -9.09 -10.39
CA SER A 206 -7.89 -10.43 -10.71
C SER A 206 -6.62 -10.34 -11.55
N LEU A 207 -6.59 -9.42 -12.53
CA LEU A 207 -5.43 -9.21 -13.39
C LEU A 207 -4.22 -8.69 -12.61
N THR A 208 -4.44 -7.75 -11.68
CA THR A 208 -3.38 -7.29 -10.77
C THR A 208 -2.91 -8.38 -9.81
N SER A 209 -3.81 -9.26 -9.36
CA SER A 209 -3.45 -10.44 -8.56
C SER A 209 -2.53 -11.39 -9.31
N LEU A 210 -2.87 -11.72 -10.56
CA LEU A 210 -2.03 -12.56 -11.41
C LEU A 210 -0.65 -11.92 -11.67
N LEU A 211 -0.60 -10.62 -11.92
CA LEU A 211 0.67 -9.89 -12.06
C LEU A 211 1.53 -9.96 -10.81
N THR A 212 0.91 -9.90 -9.63
CA THR A 212 1.63 -9.98 -8.36
C THR A 212 2.17 -11.39 -8.11
N VAL A 213 1.40 -12.43 -8.46
CA VAL A 213 1.87 -13.82 -8.43
C VAL A 213 3.03 -14.02 -9.41
N TYR A 214 2.93 -13.48 -10.63
CA TYR A 214 4.01 -13.50 -11.61
C TYR A 214 5.28 -12.83 -11.08
N ALA A 215 5.16 -11.66 -10.47
CA ALA A 215 6.27 -10.94 -9.85
C ALA A 215 6.89 -11.71 -8.68
N ALA A 216 6.06 -12.30 -7.80
CA ALA A 216 6.53 -13.15 -6.71
C ALA A 216 7.31 -14.37 -7.23
N TRP A 217 6.82 -15.00 -8.30
CA TRP A 217 7.52 -16.11 -8.96
C TRP A 217 8.85 -15.67 -9.58
N ARG A 218 8.88 -14.52 -10.27
CA ARG A 218 10.10 -13.91 -10.82
C ARG A 218 11.12 -13.59 -9.72
N ARG A 219 10.67 -12.98 -8.62
CA ARG A 219 11.50 -12.67 -7.45
C ARG A 219 12.08 -13.94 -6.84
N ARG A 220 11.27 -14.99 -6.66
CA ARG A 220 11.77 -16.30 -6.21
C ARG A 220 12.87 -16.82 -7.13
N HIS A 221 12.68 -16.78 -8.45
CA HIS A 221 13.72 -17.19 -9.41
C HIS A 221 14.98 -16.33 -9.32
N ALA A 222 14.85 -15.02 -9.15
CA ALA A 222 15.99 -14.13 -8.98
C ALA A 222 16.79 -14.47 -7.70
N ILE A 223 16.09 -14.63 -6.56
CA ILE A 223 16.69 -15.04 -5.29
C ILE A 223 17.38 -16.39 -5.42
N LEU A 224 16.74 -17.38 -6.06
CA LEU A 224 17.35 -18.69 -6.26
C LEU A 224 18.60 -18.59 -7.14
N LYS A 225 18.59 -17.79 -8.21
CA LYS A 225 19.77 -17.59 -9.07
C LYS A 225 20.92 -16.91 -8.35
N THR A 226 20.65 -15.94 -7.48
CA THR A 226 21.70 -15.25 -6.71
C THR A 226 22.22 -16.12 -5.56
N PHE A 227 21.35 -16.74 -4.78
CA PHE A 227 21.74 -17.63 -3.68
C PHE A 227 22.48 -18.88 -4.16
N PHE A 228 22.02 -19.52 -5.24
CA PHE A 228 22.68 -20.69 -5.82
C PHE A 228 23.72 -20.34 -6.90
N SER A 229 24.14 -19.07 -6.99
CA SER A 229 25.23 -18.71 -7.89
C SER A 229 26.53 -19.38 -7.41
N PRO A 230 27.40 -19.87 -8.31
CA PRO A 230 28.66 -20.53 -7.93
C PRO A 230 29.51 -19.69 -6.97
N ALA A 231 29.51 -18.37 -7.16
CA ALA A 231 30.24 -17.41 -6.33
C ALA A 231 29.68 -17.28 -4.90
N CYS A 232 28.36 -17.44 -4.71
CA CYS A 232 27.73 -17.40 -3.39
C CYS A 232 27.81 -18.78 -2.73
N VAL A 233 27.57 -19.84 -3.49
CA VAL A 233 27.66 -21.24 -3.03
C VAL A 233 29.06 -21.58 -2.52
N HIS A 234 30.13 -21.14 -3.21
CA HIS A 234 31.50 -21.29 -2.69
C HIS A 234 31.68 -20.58 -1.34
N LYS A 235 31.24 -19.33 -1.22
CA LYS A 235 31.36 -18.57 0.05
C LYS A 235 30.53 -19.14 1.20
N TRP A 236 29.44 -19.84 0.92
CA TRP A 236 28.63 -20.54 1.93
C TRP A 236 29.19 -21.92 2.29
N LEU A 237 29.85 -22.59 1.35
CA LEU A 237 30.49 -23.90 1.57
C LEU A 237 31.88 -23.78 2.19
N ASP A 238 32.65 -22.73 1.93
CA ASP A 238 34.01 -22.53 2.46
C ASP A 238 34.08 -22.59 4.01
N PRO A 239 33.13 -22.00 4.78
CA PRO A 239 33.08 -22.15 6.23
C PRO A 239 32.67 -23.55 6.69
N LEU A 240 31.81 -24.24 5.92
CA LEU A 240 31.34 -25.60 6.24
C LEU A 240 32.38 -26.69 5.89
N LEU A 241 33.24 -26.42 4.93
CA LEU A 241 34.35 -27.29 4.49
C LEU A 241 35.66 -27.00 5.23
N GLY A 242 35.66 -26.11 6.22
CA GLY A 242 36.82 -25.87 7.10
C GLY A 242 37.97 -25.12 6.45
N VAL A 243 37.75 -24.42 5.33
CA VAL A 243 38.80 -23.60 4.71
C VAL A 243 38.78 -22.22 5.39
N HIS A 244 39.76 -21.96 6.26
CA HIS A 244 39.96 -20.68 6.94
C HIS A 244 40.18 -19.53 5.94
N ALA A 245 39.10 -18.88 5.51
CA ALA A 245 39.14 -17.54 4.91
C ALA A 245 38.64 -16.52 5.93
N SER A 246 39.57 -15.68 6.39
CA SER A 246 39.41 -14.55 7.31
C SER A 246 38.03 -13.87 7.31
N GLY A 247 37.41 -13.81 8.49
CA GLY A 247 36.00 -13.50 8.74
C GLY A 247 35.50 -12.07 8.50
N ARG A 248 36.00 -11.33 7.50
CA ARG A 248 35.46 -10.00 7.12
C ARG A 248 34.75 -9.96 5.76
N ALA A 249 34.95 -10.94 4.88
CA ALA A 249 34.40 -10.88 3.52
C ALA A 249 32.99 -11.46 3.35
N ALA A 250 32.50 -12.26 4.31
CA ALA A 250 31.22 -12.97 4.17
C ALA A 250 29.98 -12.09 4.36
N TRP A 251 30.07 -11.01 5.16
CA TRP A 251 28.90 -10.19 5.53
C TRP A 251 28.54 -9.10 4.50
N ALA A 252 29.48 -8.69 3.64
CA ALA A 252 29.27 -7.55 2.75
C ALA A 252 28.30 -7.82 1.58
N CYS A 253 28.03 -9.09 1.23
CA CYS A 253 27.13 -9.43 0.11
C CYS A 253 25.66 -9.60 0.52
N CYS A 254 25.35 -9.90 1.79
CA CYS A 254 23.98 -10.14 2.23
C CYS A 254 23.22 -8.85 2.63
N VAL A 255 23.93 -7.74 2.85
CA VAL A 255 23.33 -6.46 3.28
C VAL A 255 23.11 -5.50 2.10
N GLY A 256 23.48 -5.89 0.88
CA GLY A 256 23.37 -5.07 -0.34
C GLY A 256 22.19 -5.41 -1.25
N VAL A 257 21.04 -5.85 -0.70
CA VAL A 257 19.78 -6.06 -1.43
C VAL A 257 18.63 -5.34 -0.75
#